data_AF-A0A923TD25-F1
#
_entry.id   AF-A0A923TD25-F1
#
_cell.length_a   1.000
_cell.length_b   1.000
_cell.length_c   1.000
_cell.angle_alpha   90.00
_cell.angle_beta   90.00
_cell.angle_gamma   90.00
#
_symmetry.space_group_name_H-M   'P 1'
#
loop_
_entity.id
_entity.type
_entity.pdbx_description
1 polymer ?
#
loop_
_entity_poly.entity_id
_entity_poly.type
_entity_poly.pdbx_seq_one_letter_code
_entity_poly.pdbx_strand_id
1 'polypeptide(L)'
;MDTISRENNSMLPVGGIIVGVVALLLGGYAAISLSKVNKALATHEEKIAKIDGMESQVTSTAATAEKAAKDGAALARSTQDAFNTVAGELATQRAALTKFEEAAKKPVVVAGKKGSGEPAVAGSGEYVIKKGDTGAKIARAQGVTLADLISVNPGVNWSKVGVGDKVKLPKK
;
A
#
# COMPACT_ATOMS: atom_id res chain seq x y z
N MET A 1 93.82 11.59 -82.26
CA MET A 1 93.26 12.72 -81.48
C MET A 1 91.78 12.47 -81.35
N ASP A 2 91.38 12.20 -80.13
CA ASP A 2 90.03 12.00 -79.63
C ASP A 2 89.01 13.01 -80.15
N THR A 3 87.85 12.48 -80.53
CA THR A 3 86.58 13.15 -80.28
C THR A 3 85.62 12.13 -79.69
N ILE A 4 85.77 11.91 -78.39
CA ILE A 4 84.79 11.25 -77.52
C ILE A 4 83.42 11.87 -77.77
N SER A 5 82.50 11.04 -78.25
CA SER A 5 81.08 11.33 -78.33
C SER A 5 80.57 11.61 -76.91
N ARG A 6 80.33 12.88 -76.60
CA ARG A 6 79.58 13.27 -75.40
C ARG A 6 78.11 13.25 -75.77
N GLU A 7 77.55 12.05 -75.85
CA GLU A 7 76.12 11.81 -75.95
C GLU A 7 75.44 12.26 -74.65
N ASN A 8 75.08 13.54 -74.60
CA ASN A 8 74.29 14.16 -73.55
C ASN A 8 72.82 13.72 -73.73
N ASN A 9 72.54 12.45 -73.42
CA ASN A 9 71.17 11.94 -73.33
C ASN A 9 70.52 12.56 -72.09
N SER A 10 69.92 13.73 -72.27
CA SER A 10 69.19 14.47 -71.25
C SER A 10 67.97 13.66 -70.80
N MET A 11 68.18 12.77 -69.82
CA MET A 11 67.17 12.02 -69.09
C MET A 11 66.37 12.89 -68.12
N LEU A 12 66.62 14.20 -68.03
CA LEU A 12 65.89 15.11 -67.15
C LEU A 12 64.37 15.15 -67.43
N PRO A 13 63.89 15.34 -68.68
CA PRO A 13 62.46 15.28 -68.98
C PRO A 13 61.86 13.89 -68.73
N VAL A 14 62.59 12.81 -69.02
CA VAL A 14 62.12 11.43 -68.79
C VAL A 14 62.05 11.09 -67.29
N GLY A 15 63.04 11.51 -66.51
CA GLY A 15 63.09 11.37 -65.06
C GLY A 15 61.97 12.15 -64.37
N GLY A 16 61.66 13.36 -64.83
CA GLY A 16 60.52 14.14 -64.33
C GLY A 16 59.17 13.46 -64.58
N ILE A 17 58.99 12.84 -65.75
CA ILE A 17 57.77 12.08 -66.09
C ILE A 17 57.65 10.84 -65.19
N ILE A 18 58.73 10.09 -64.99
CA ILE A 18 58.73 8.88 -64.13
C ILE A 18 58.39 9.26 -62.68
N VAL A 19 59.02 10.31 -62.14
CA VAL A 19 58.72 10.79 -60.78
C VAL A 19 57.28 11.29 -60.67
N GLY A 20 56.77 12.00 -61.68
CA GLY A 20 55.38 12.45 -61.72
C GLY A 20 54.37 11.31 -61.71
N VAL A 21 54.61 10.25 -62.48
CA VAL A 21 53.74 9.05 -62.52
C VAL A 21 53.77 8.31 -61.19
N VAL A 22 54.95 8.12 -60.58
CA VAL A 22 55.07 7.49 -59.26
C VAL A 22 54.36 8.30 -58.18
N ALA A 23 54.49 9.63 -58.19
CA ALA A 23 53.80 10.51 -57.26
C ALA A 23 52.28 10.45 -57.43
N LEU A 24 51.78 10.37 -58.67
CA LEU A 24 50.35 10.25 -58.95
C LEU A 24 49.80 8.88 -58.49
N LEU A 25 50.53 7.79 -58.72
CA LEU A 25 50.14 6.46 -58.25
C LEU A 25 50.13 6.37 -56.72
N LEU A 26 51.16 6.90 -56.04
CA LEU A 26 51.22 6.96 -54.58
C LEU A 26 50.10 7.85 -54.00
N GLY A 27 49.87 9.02 -54.60
CA GLY A 27 48.79 9.92 -54.21
C GLY A 27 47.41 9.30 -54.39
N GLY A 28 47.17 8.61 -55.51
CA GLY A 28 45.94 7.87 -55.78
C GLY A 28 45.71 6.74 -54.78
N TYR A 29 46.74 5.94 -54.48
CA TYR A 29 46.66 4.87 -53.47
C TYR A 29 46.38 5.40 -52.06
N ALA A 30 47.04 6.50 -51.68
CA ALA A 30 46.81 7.17 -50.40
C ALA A 30 45.37 7.70 -50.30
N ALA A 31 44.84 8.32 -51.35
CA ALA A 31 43.47 8.82 -51.39
C ALA A 31 42.44 7.67 -51.28
N ILE A 32 42.67 6.55 -51.96
CA ILE A 32 41.82 5.36 -51.86
C ILE A 32 41.86 4.76 -50.45
N SER A 33 43.05 4.67 -49.83
CA SER A 33 43.18 4.18 -48.45
C SER A 33 42.53 5.13 -47.44
N LEU A 34 42.64 6.45 -47.62
CA LEU A 34 42.01 7.45 -46.77
C LEU A 34 40.48 7.35 -46.81
N SER A 35 39.90 7.09 -47.99
CA SER A 35 38.46 6.84 -48.14
C SER A 35 38.00 5.60 -47.35
N LYS A 36 38.78 4.51 -47.40
CA LYS A 36 38.50 3.30 -46.62
C LYS A 36 38.57 3.56 -45.11
N VAL A 37 39.57 4.34 -44.66
CA VAL A 37 39.71 4.73 -43.24
C VAL A 37 38.53 5.60 -42.80
N ASN A 38 38.11 6.59 -43.58
CA ASN A 38 36.94 7.41 -43.25
C ASN A 38 35.66 6.58 -43.19
N LYS A 39 35.48 5.63 -44.11
CA LYS A 39 34.32 4.72 -44.08
C LYS A 39 34.35 3.81 -42.84
N ALA A 40 35.53 3.33 -42.45
CA ALA A 40 35.69 2.58 -41.21
C ALA A 40 35.38 3.45 -39.99
N LEU A 41 35.90 4.69 -39.93
CA LEU A 41 35.62 5.65 -38.85
C LEU A 41 34.12 5.93 -38.70
N ALA A 42 33.41 6.17 -39.80
CA ALA A 42 31.95 6.36 -39.77
C ALA A 42 31.21 5.11 -39.22
N THR A 43 31.69 3.92 -39.57
CA THR A 43 31.12 2.65 -39.05
C THR A 43 31.42 2.48 -37.55
N HIS A 44 32.58 2.94 -37.08
CA HIS A 44 32.95 2.89 -35.67
C HIS A 44 32.18 3.93 -34.84
N GLU A 45 31.96 5.13 -35.36
CA GLU A 45 31.16 6.18 -34.71
C GLU A 45 29.72 5.72 -34.43
N GLU A 46 29.08 5.04 -35.39
CA GLU A 46 27.75 4.46 -35.20
C GLU A 46 27.74 3.36 -34.12
N LYS A 47 28.79 2.53 -34.05
CA LYS A 47 28.94 1.51 -33.00
C LYS A 47 29.14 2.13 -31.62
N ILE A 48 29.95 3.20 -31.52
CA ILE A 48 30.19 3.93 -30.28
C ILE A 48 28.88 4.56 -29.78
N ALA A 49 28.12 5.22 -30.65
CA ALA A 49 26.83 5.79 -30.27
C ALA A 49 25.83 4.74 -29.73
N LYS A 50 25.85 3.51 -30.29
CA LYS A 50 25.06 2.39 -29.76
C LYS A 50 25.55 1.93 -28.38
N ILE A 51 26.86 1.92 -28.15
CA ILE A 51 27.44 1.57 -26.85
C ILE A 51 27.05 2.59 -25.78
N ASP A 52 27.15 3.89 -26.07
CA ASP A 52 26.73 4.95 -25.13
C ASP A 52 25.24 4.83 -24.76
N GLY A 53 24.40 4.52 -25.76
CA GLY A 53 22.98 4.23 -25.53
C GLY A 53 22.75 3.00 -24.63
N MET A 54 23.54 1.95 -24.82
CA MET A 54 23.49 0.76 -23.97
C MET A 54 23.95 1.05 -22.54
N GLU A 55 25.01 1.83 -22.33
CA GLU A 55 25.47 2.23 -20.99
C GLU A 55 24.42 3.05 -20.23
N SER A 56 23.76 3.98 -20.93
CA SER A 56 22.64 4.75 -20.38
C SER A 56 21.46 3.86 -19.99
N GLN A 57 21.11 2.89 -20.86
CA GLN A 57 20.03 1.93 -20.60
C GLN A 57 20.38 1.00 -19.44
N VAL A 58 21.62 0.54 -19.34
CA VAL A 58 22.08 -0.30 -18.21
C VAL A 58 22.03 0.47 -16.90
N THR A 59 22.47 1.74 -16.89
CA THR A 59 22.45 2.59 -15.68
C THR A 59 21.01 2.84 -15.19
N SER A 60 20.09 3.14 -16.11
CA SER A 60 18.68 3.32 -15.76
C SER A 60 18.00 2.01 -15.32
N THR A 61 18.35 0.89 -15.94
CA THR A 61 17.87 -0.44 -15.52
C THR A 61 18.41 -0.83 -14.14
N ALA A 62 19.67 -0.53 -13.84
CA ALA A 62 20.25 -0.76 -12.52
C ALA A 62 19.56 0.10 -11.45
N ALA A 63 19.31 1.38 -11.73
CA ALA A 63 18.60 2.27 -10.80
C ALA A 63 17.15 1.79 -10.52
N THR A 64 16.44 1.33 -11.56
CA THR A 64 15.09 0.77 -11.40
C THR A 64 15.10 -0.56 -10.66
N ALA A 65 16.10 -1.42 -10.89
CA ALA A 65 16.28 -2.67 -10.14
C ALA A 65 16.58 -2.41 -8.66
N GLU A 66 17.44 -1.46 -8.33
CA GLU A 66 17.70 -1.05 -6.94
C GLU A 66 16.44 -0.52 -6.25
N LYS A 67 15.67 0.31 -6.95
CA LYS A 67 14.40 0.83 -6.43
C LYS A 67 13.40 -0.30 -6.19
N ALA A 68 13.24 -1.22 -7.15
CA ALA A 68 12.37 -2.37 -7.01
C ALA A 68 12.78 -3.28 -5.84
N ALA A 69 14.08 -3.51 -5.63
CA ALA A 69 14.59 -4.27 -4.50
C ALA A 69 14.27 -3.59 -3.16
N LYS A 70 14.45 -2.26 -3.07
CA LYS A 70 14.10 -1.47 -1.88
C LYS A 70 12.60 -1.51 -1.60
N ASP A 71 11.77 -1.31 -2.63
CA ASP A 71 10.30 -1.35 -2.52
C ASP A 71 9.82 -2.74 -2.09
N GLY A 72 10.38 -3.82 -2.64
CA GLY A 72 10.08 -5.19 -2.23
C GLY A 72 10.44 -5.47 -0.77
N ALA A 73 11.61 -5.00 -0.32
CA ALA A 73 12.02 -5.14 1.07
C ALA A 73 11.16 -4.29 2.03
N ALA A 74 10.67 -3.14 1.60
CA ALA A 74 9.75 -2.31 2.38
C ALA A 74 8.37 -2.98 2.50
N LEU A 75 7.86 -3.54 1.40
CA LEU A 75 6.59 -4.26 1.38
C LEU A 75 6.62 -5.50 2.28
N ALA A 76 7.71 -6.27 2.25
CA ALA A 76 7.89 -7.43 3.13
C ALA A 76 7.85 -7.05 4.61
N ARG A 77 8.54 -5.97 5.00
CA ARG A 77 8.50 -5.45 6.38
C ARG A 77 7.10 -4.98 6.78
N SER A 78 6.46 -4.17 5.93
CA SER A 78 5.10 -3.70 6.17
C SER A 78 4.10 -4.84 6.33
N THR A 79 4.26 -5.92 5.56
CA THR A 79 3.43 -7.12 5.68
C THR A 79 3.65 -7.84 7.00
N GLN A 80 4.92 -7.98 7.44
CA GLN A 80 5.24 -8.58 8.73
C GLN A 80 4.68 -7.75 9.90
N ASP A 81 4.80 -6.43 9.84
CA ASP A 81 4.29 -5.52 10.87
C ASP A 81 2.76 -5.56 10.94
N ALA A 82 2.08 -5.61 9.79
CA ALA A 82 0.63 -5.79 9.72
C ALA A 82 0.22 -7.12 10.35
N PHE A 83 0.94 -8.21 10.06
CA PHE A 83 0.66 -9.53 10.65
C PHE A 83 0.84 -9.52 12.17
N ASN A 84 1.93 -8.92 12.66
CA ASN A 84 2.20 -8.78 14.10
C ASN A 84 1.10 -7.96 14.80
N THR A 85 0.60 -6.91 14.14
CA THR A 85 -0.50 -6.08 14.65
C THR A 85 -1.78 -6.88 14.78
N VAL A 86 -2.18 -7.58 13.72
CA VAL A 86 -3.38 -8.44 13.72
C VAL A 86 -3.26 -9.54 14.77
N ALA A 87 -2.09 -10.15 14.94
CA ALA A 87 -1.85 -11.15 15.97
C ALA A 87 -2.06 -10.58 17.40
N GLY A 88 -1.62 -9.35 17.65
CA GLY A 88 -1.83 -8.65 18.93
C GLY A 88 -3.31 -8.33 19.21
N GLU A 89 -4.05 -7.89 18.18
CA GLU A 89 -5.49 -7.66 18.29
C GLU A 89 -6.26 -8.95 18.55
N LEU A 90 -5.95 -10.03 17.83
CA LEU A 90 -6.54 -11.35 18.04
C LEU A 90 -6.28 -11.88 19.45
N ALA A 91 -5.08 -11.69 19.99
CA ALA A 91 -4.76 -12.06 21.37
C ALA A 91 -5.62 -11.27 22.37
N THR A 92 -5.82 -9.98 22.13
CA THR A 92 -6.65 -9.10 22.97
C THR A 92 -8.13 -9.50 22.92
N GLN A 93 -8.66 -9.79 21.73
CA GLN A 93 -10.03 -10.25 21.56
C GLN A 93 -10.25 -11.61 22.23
N ARG A 94 -9.31 -12.56 22.08
CA ARG A 94 -9.37 -13.84 22.77
C ARG A 94 -9.39 -13.67 24.29
N ALA A 95 -8.54 -12.79 24.83
CA ALA A 95 -8.53 -12.51 26.27
C ALA A 95 -9.84 -11.86 26.74
N ALA A 96 -10.45 -10.99 25.93
CA ALA A 96 -11.77 -10.42 26.22
C ALA A 96 -12.85 -11.52 26.24
N LEU A 97 -12.85 -12.42 25.25
CA LEU A 97 -13.76 -13.57 25.21
C LEU A 97 -13.61 -14.47 26.44
N THR A 98 -12.38 -14.79 26.87
CA THR A 98 -12.15 -15.55 28.11
C THR A 98 -12.69 -14.81 29.33
N LYS A 99 -12.52 -13.48 29.43
CA LYS A 99 -13.10 -12.69 30.54
C LYS A 99 -14.63 -12.69 30.53
N PHE A 100 -15.26 -12.63 29.36
CA PHE A 100 -16.71 -12.76 29.25
C PHE A 100 -17.19 -14.16 29.60
N GLU A 101 -16.47 -15.21 29.22
CA GLU A 101 -16.78 -16.60 29.61
C GLU A 101 -16.64 -16.80 31.13
N GLU A 102 -15.58 -16.26 31.75
CA GLU A 102 -15.39 -16.32 33.20
C GLU A 102 -16.44 -15.50 33.96
N ALA A 103 -16.86 -14.36 33.42
CA ALA A 103 -17.96 -13.56 33.96
C ALA A 103 -19.33 -14.26 33.79
N ALA A 104 -19.50 -15.07 32.75
CA ALA A 104 -20.71 -15.87 32.55
C ALA A 104 -20.74 -17.14 33.41
N LYS A 105 -19.58 -17.71 33.79
CA LYS A 105 -19.47 -18.88 34.67
C LYS A 105 -19.42 -18.55 36.17
N LYS A 106 -19.04 -17.32 36.56
CA LYS A 106 -19.19 -16.86 37.95
C LYS A 106 -20.66 -16.60 38.24
N PRO A 107 -21.22 -17.11 39.36
CA PRO A 107 -22.56 -16.74 39.75
C PRO A 107 -22.56 -15.23 39.96
N VAL A 108 -23.60 -14.55 39.46
CA VAL A 108 -23.84 -13.14 39.73
C VAL A 108 -24.03 -12.99 41.24
N VAL A 109 -22.92 -12.84 41.98
CA VAL A 109 -22.93 -12.24 43.32
C VAL A 109 -23.09 -10.75 43.11
N VAL A 110 -24.29 -10.36 42.68
CA VAL A 110 -24.82 -9.07 43.09
C VAL A 110 -24.62 -9.01 44.59
N ALA A 111 -23.86 -8.02 45.05
CA ALA A 111 -23.96 -7.52 46.42
C ALA A 111 -25.43 -7.09 46.57
N GLY A 112 -26.24 -8.08 46.93
CA GLY A 112 -27.67 -7.97 47.07
C GLY A 112 -27.94 -7.13 48.30
N LYS A 113 -28.23 -5.85 48.07
CA LYS A 113 -29.35 -5.25 48.79
C LYS A 113 -30.63 -5.88 48.21
N LYS A 114 -30.98 -7.02 48.81
CA LYS A 114 -32.28 -7.70 48.89
C LYS A 114 -33.35 -7.24 47.88
N GLY A 115 -33.65 -8.13 46.93
CA GLY A 115 -34.85 -8.08 46.10
C GLY A 115 -35.01 -9.45 45.44
N SER A 116 -35.80 -10.30 46.08
CA SER A 116 -36.12 -11.68 45.73
C SER A 116 -36.63 -11.81 44.31
N GLY A 117 -35.99 -12.70 43.53
CA GLY A 117 -36.49 -13.20 42.26
C GLY A 117 -37.67 -14.13 42.48
N GLU A 118 -38.85 -13.55 42.64
CA GLU A 118 -40.11 -14.24 42.41
C GLU A 118 -40.83 -13.48 41.28
N PRO A 119 -41.39 -14.17 40.26
CA PRO A 119 -42.07 -13.48 39.18
C PRO A 119 -43.15 -12.57 39.75
N ALA A 120 -42.99 -11.27 39.52
CA ALA A 120 -43.90 -10.26 40.02
C ALA A 120 -45.33 -10.57 39.58
N VAL A 121 -46.15 -11.02 40.53
CA VAL A 121 -47.58 -11.25 40.31
C VAL A 121 -48.24 -9.89 40.17
N ALA A 122 -49.06 -9.71 39.14
CA ALA A 122 -49.86 -8.49 38.99
C ALA A 122 -50.68 -8.26 40.26
N GLY A 123 -50.47 -7.12 40.92
CA GLY A 123 -51.30 -6.66 42.00
C GLY A 123 -52.67 -6.24 41.48
N SER A 124 -53.66 -6.21 42.37
CA SER A 124 -55.00 -5.71 42.09
C SER A 124 -55.07 -4.18 41.95
N GLY A 125 -53.94 -3.48 42.08
CA GLY A 125 -53.86 -2.03 41.95
C GLY A 125 -53.58 -1.60 40.51
N GLU A 126 -54.50 -0.84 39.92
CA GLU A 126 -54.27 -0.11 38.66
C GLU A 126 -53.77 1.31 38.98
N TYR A 127 -52.78 1.79 38.23
CA TYR A 127 -52.28 3.15 38.30
C TYR A 127 -52.66 3.92 37.05
N VAL A 128 -53.27 5.08 37.23
CA VAL A 128 -53.57 6.03 36.14
C VAL A 128 -52.39 6.98 35.99
N ILE A 129 -51.74 6.95 34.84
CA ILE A 129 -50.56 7.76 34.53
C ILE A 129 -50.94 9.25 34.55
N LYS A 130 -50.17 10.06 35.29
CA LYS A 130 -50.35 11.52 35.36
C LYS A 130 -49.33 12.24 34.47
N LYS A 131 -49.57 13.53 34.21
CA LYS A 131 -48.69 14.35 33.37
C LYS A 131 -47.27 14.39 33.94
N GLY A 132 -46.31 13.90 33.15
CA GLY A 132 -44.88 13.89 33.50
C GLY A 132 -44.37 12.63 34.21
N ASP A 133 -45.25 11.63 34.38
CA ASP A 133 -44.86 10.32 34.88
C ASP A 133 -44.09 9.54 33.81
N THR A 134 -43.14 8.72 34.28
CA THR A 134 -42.42 7.74 33.48
C THR A 134 -42.43 6.42 34.22
N GLY A 135 -42.28 5.29 33.53
CA GLY A 135 -42.25 3.97 34.18
C GLY A 135 -41.28 3.91 35.36
N ALA A 136 -40.12 4.56 35.25
CA ALA A 136 -39.13 4.65 36.34
C ALA A 136 -39.63 5.48 37.55
N LYS A 137 -40.34 6.60 37.32
CA LYS A 137 -40.91 7.41 38.40
C LYS A 137 -42.07 6.70 39.10
N ILE A 138 -42.92 6.03 38.33
CA ILE A 138 -44.05 5.25 38.87
C ILE A 138 -43.52 4.08 39.70
N ALA A 139 -42.54 3.33 39.16
CA ALA A 139 -41.90 2.23 39.88
C ALA A 139 -41.31 2.70 41.22
N ARG A 140 -40.57 3.81 41.22
CA ARG A 140 -40.03 4.42 42.46
C ARG A 140 -41.10 4.89 43.43
N ALA A 141 -42.14 5.58 42.94
CA ALA A 141 -43.23 6.06 43.78
C ALA A 141 -44.01 4.91 44.43
N GLN A 142 -44.14 3.79 43.72
CA GLN A 142 -44.82 2.59 44.20
C GLN A 142 -43.89 1.63 44.94
N GLY A 143 -42.59 1.90 45.01
CA GLY A 143 -41.61 1.06 45.70
C GLY A 143 -41.35 -0.30 45.03
N VAL A 144 -41.58 -0.40 43.72
CA VAL A 144 -41.39 -1.61 42.92
C VAL A 144 -40.24 -1.42 41.92
N THR A 145 -39.71 -2.49 41.36
CA THR A 145 -38.66 -2.36 40.33
C THR A 145 -39.29 -2.02 38.96
N LEU A 146 -38.51 -1.32 38.12
CA LEU A 146 -38.94 -1.04 36.75
C LEU A 146 -39.15 -2.34 35.94
N ALA A 147 -38.32 -3.35 36.20
CA ALA A 147 -38.42 -4.65 35.55
C ALA A 147 -39.74 -5.37 35.88
N ASP A 148 -40.16 -5.34 37.15
CA ASP A 148 -41.43 -5.93 37.58
C ASP A 148 -42.63 -5.19 36.97
N LEU A 149 -42.55 -3.86 36.93
CA LEU A 149 -43.59 -3.02 36.33
C LEU A 149 -43.76 -3.27 34.83
N ILE A 150 -42.66 -3.49 34.10
CA ILE A 150 -42.69 -3.86 32.67
C ILE A 150 -43.24 -5.29 32.51
N SER A 151 -42.81 -6.21 33.38
CA SER A 151 -43.19 -7.63 33.29
C SER A 151 -44.68 -7.86 33.49
N VAL A 152 -45.34 -7.09 34.36
CA VAL A 152 -46.80 -7.18 34.55
C VAL A 152 -47.62 -6.44 33.48
N ASN A 153 -46.96 -5.65 32.62
CA ASN A 153 -47.58 -4.91 31.52
C ASN A 153 -46.94 -5.22 30.16
N PRO A 154 -46.94 -6.49 29.71
CA PRO A 154 -46.40 -6.86 28.41
C PRO A 154 -47.21 -6.16 27.30
N GLY A 155 -46.52 -5.37 26.47
CA GLY A 155 -47.14 -4.63 25.35
C GLY A 155 -47.38 -3.14 25.61
N VAL A 156 -47.18 -2.64 26.84
CA VAL A 156 -47.20 -1.19 27.10
C VAL A 156 -45.92 -0.55 26.60
N ASN A 157 -46.06 0.42 25.68
CA ASN A 157 -44.93 1.20 25.20
C ASN A 157 -44.66 2.40 26.14
N TRP A 158 -43.74 2.21 27.09
CA TRP A 158 -43.37 3.21 28.09
C TRP A 158 -42.80 4.53 27.53
N SER A 159 -42.42 4.58 26.25
CA SER A 159 -42.02 5.81 25.56
C SER A 159 -43.19 6.58 24.95
N LYS A 160 -44.39 5.98 24.90
CA LYS A 160 -45.60 6.55 24.28
C LYS A 160 -46.82 6.55 25.21
N VAL A 161 -46.63 6.24 26.50
CA VAL A 161 -47.73 6.29 27.48
C VAL A 161 -48.26 7.71 27.65
N GLY A 162 -49.58 7.85 27.56
CA GLY A 162 -50.31 9.09 27.70
C GLY A 162 -50.84 9.31 29.12
N VAL A 163 -51.17 10.57 29.41
CA VAL A 163 -51.87 10.91 30.66
C VAL A 163 -53.27 10.32 30.61
N GLY A 164 -53.65 9.57 31.65
CA GLY A 164 -54.92 8.86 31.73
C GLY A 164 -54.84 7.37 31.41
N ASP A 165 -53.70 6.89 30.90
CA ASP A 165 -53.49 5.47 30.64
C ASP A 165 -53.41 4.67 31.94
N LYS A 166 -54.00 3.48 31.94
CA LYS A 166 -54.02 2.57 33.09
C LYS A 166 -52.94 1.49 32.95
N VAL A 167 -52.09 1.37 33.96
CA VAL A 167 -51.07 0.32 34.05
C VAL A 167 -51.28 -0.52 35.31
N LYS A 168 -51.01 -1.82 35.20
CA LYS A 168 -51.07 -2.74 36.35
C LYS A 168 -49.84 -2.55 37.21
N LEU A 169 -50.01 -2.48 38.52
CA LEU A 169 -48.89 -2.44 39.44
C LEU A 169 -48.53 -3.86 39.91
N PRO A 170 -47.24 -4.23 39.96
CA PRO A 170 -46.83 -5.50 40.54
C PRO A 170 -47.08 -5.49 42.05
N LYS A 171 -47.33 -6.66 42.65
CA LYS A 171 -47.38 -6.80 44.12
C LYS A 171 -46.00 -6.50 44.70
N LYS A 172 -45.99 -5.77 45.83
CA LYS A 172 -44.79 -5.46 46.62
C LYS A 172 -44.24 -6.71 47.29
#